data_AF-A0A090L3F3-F1
#
_entry.id   AF-A0A090L3F3-F1
#
_cell.length_a   1.000
_cell.length_b   1.000
_cell.length_c   1.000
_cell.angle_alpha   90.00
_cell.angle_beta   90.00
_cell.angle_gamma   90.00
#
_symmetry.space_group_name_H-M   'P 1'
#
loop_
_entity.id
_entity.type
_entity.pdbx_description
1 polymer ?
#
loop_
_entity_poly.entity_id
_entity_poly.type
_entity_poly.pdbx_seq_one_letter_code
_entity_poly.pdbx_strand_id
1 'polypeptide(L)'
;MKYLISIIVLTYLAIAFSLKCDSYYQYQVGGFQAQSLDHIISGCDACGYLYSNITDFNNFRGFFSGCLFTAKTLAKKYDGKVFNMTEFSTTCDKNNKDGIPYCQQIISTDDGHTMFDSKICCCSTDTCTRPYFQKTKQ
;
A
#
# COMPACT_ATOMS: atom_id res chain seq x y z
N MET A 1 -33.68 25.02 15.29
CA MET A 1 -33.60 23.59 15.68
C MET A 1 -33.63 22.62 14.49
N LYS A 2 -34.41 22.85 13.42
CA LYS A 2 -34.40 21.96 12.22
C LYS A 2 -33.02 21.80 11.55
N TYR A 3 -32.25 22.89 11.44
CA TYR A 3 -30.92 22.86 10.78
C TYR A 3 -29.84 22.12 11.58
N LEU A 4 -29.94 22.07 12.91
CA LEU A 4 -28.98 21.36 13.76
C LEU A 4 -29.09 19.84 13.60
N ILE A 5 -30.30 19.33 13.42
CA ILE A 5 -30.55 17.90 13.18
C ILE A 5 -29.99 17.47 11.81
N SER A 6 -30.13 18.32 10.79
CA SER A 6 -29.60 18.05 9.44
C SER A 6 -28.07 17.95 9.41
N ILE A 7 -27.35 18.76 10.20
CA ILE A 7 -25.88 18.72 10.27
C ILE A 7 -25.39 17.43 10.94
N ILE A 8 -26.09 16.96 11.98
CA ILE A 8 -25.72 15.72 12.70
C ILE A 8 -25.91 14.49 11.81
N VAL A 9 -26.98 14.43 11.00
CA VAL A 9 -27.19 13.29 10.09
C VAL A 9 -26.14 13.23 8.97
N LEU A 10 -25.70 14.39 8.46
CA LEU A 10 -24.66 14.50 7.43
C LEU A 10 -23.27 14.05 7.95
N THR A 11 -22.93 14.36 9.21
CA THR A 11 -21.65 13.92 9.77
C THR A 11 -21.61 12.42 10.04
N TYR A 12 -22.72 11.81 10.48
CA TYR A 12 -22.78 10.35 10.70
C TYR A 12 -22.66 9.51 9.41
N LEU A 13 -23.21 10.00 8.29
CA LEU A 13 -23.08 9.32 6.98
C LEU A 13 -21.65 9.33 6.45
N ALA A 14 -20.84 10.35 6.75
CA ALA A 14 -19.45 10.42 6.31
C ALA A 14 -18.52 9.40 7.01
N ILE A 15 -18.86 8.97 8.23
CA ILE A 15 -18.04 8.02 9.01
C ILE A 15 -18.29 6.57 8.56
N ALA A 16 -19.44 6.30 7.95
CA ALA A 16 -19.87 4.95 7.55
C ALA A 16 -19.12 4.39 6.32
N PHE A 17 -18.39 5.23 5.57
CA PHE A 17 -17.68 4.85 4.35
C PHE A 17 -16.14 4.96 4.48
N SER A 18 -15.61 4.86 5.71
CA SER A 18 -14.15 4.79 5.86
C SER A 18 -13.64 3.42 5.41
N LEU A 19 -12.78 3.41 4.39
CA LEU A 19 -12.15 2.21 3.88
C LEU A 19 -11.33 1.53 4.98
N LYS A 20 -11.43 0.21 5.06
CA LYS A 20 -10.65 -0.63 5.98
C LYS A 20 -9.51 -1.31 5.24
N CYS A 21 -8.28 -1.08 5.68
CA CYS A 21 -7.10 -1.70 5.09
C CYS A 21 -6.42 -2.64 6.07
N ASP A 22 -5.85 -3.74 5.56
CA ASP A 22 -4.98 -4.58 6.37
C ASP A 22 -3.71 -3.79 6.70
N SER A 23 -3.32 -3.80 7.98
CA SER A 23 -2.06 -3.27 8.47
C SER A 23 -1.20 -4.40 8.98
N TYR A 24 -0.28 -4.81 8.12
CA TYR A 24 0.65 -5.89 8.39
C TYR A 24 1.93 -5.60 7.62
N TYR A 25 3.06 -5.54 8.32
CA TYR A 25 4.34 -5.24 7.70
C TYR A 25 5.48 -5.95 8.41
N GLN A 26 6.48 -6.31 7.61
CA GLN A 26 7.78 -6.78 8.08
C GLN A 26 8.80 -6.33 7.04
N TYR A 27 9.60 -5.31 7.38
CA TYR A 27 10.55 -4.75 6.44
C TYR A 27 11.83 -4.26 7.11
N GLN A 28 12.87 -4.08 6.30
CA GLN A 28 14.15 -3.50 6.63
C GLN A 28 14.46 -2.35 5.69
N VAL A 29 15.02 -1.27 6.25
CA VAL A 29 15.49 -0.07 5.54
C VAL A 29 16.71 0.46 6.26
N GLY A 30 17.83 0.66 5.56
CA GLY A 30 19.02 1.26 6.17
C GLY A 30 19.51 0.50 7.41
N GLY A 31 19.34 -0.83 7.43
CA GLY A 31 19.68 -1.67 8.58
C GLY A 31 18.63 -1.73 9.70
N PHE A 32 17.67 -0.82 9.71
CA PHE A 32 16.58 -0.80 10.68
C PHE A 32 15.47 -1.76 10.27
N GLN A 33 15.00 -2.58 11.21
CA GLN A 33 13.89 -3.50 11.01
C GLN A 33 12.62 -2.95 11.67
N ALA A 34 11.48 -3.16 11.02
CA ALA A 34 10.16 -2.84 11.52
C ALA A 34 9.21 -4.01 11.28
N GLN A 35 8.37 -4.31 12.26
CA GLN A 35 7.38 -5.38 12.18
C GLN A 35 6.09 -4.96 12.90
N SER A 36 4.95 -5.39 12.39
CA SER A 36 3.67 -5.34 13.11
C SER A 36 2.97 -6.69 13.11
N LEU A 37 2.02 -6.81 14.03
CA LEU A 37 0.99 -7.84 13.96
C LEU A 37 -0.09 -7.42 12.96
N ASP A 38 -0.81 -8.41 12.44
CA ASP A 38 -1.94 -8.23 11.53
C ASP A 38 -3.10 -7.56 12.27
N HIS A 39 -3.50 -6.37 11.81
CA HIS A 39 -4.64 -5.62 12.34
C HIS A 39 -5.30 -4.78 11.24
N ILE A 40 -6.48 -4.24 11.50
CA ILE A 40 -7.22 -3.40 10.55
C ILE A 40 -7.07 -1.94 10.91
N ILE A 41 -6.76 -1.10 9.91
CA ILE A 41 -6.78 0.35 10.02
C ILE A 41 -7.95 0.91 9.19
N SER A 42 -8.60 1.95 9.71
CA SER A 42 -9.72 2.63 9.06
C SER A 42 -9.37 4.07 8.72
N GLY A 43 -10.03 4.64 7.71
CA GLY A 43 -9.85 6.06 7.33
C GLY A 43 -8.77 6.27 6.28
N CYS A 44 -8.37 5.22 5.55
CA CYS A 44 -7.56 5.37 4.36
C CYS A 44 -8.45 5.78 3.17
N ASP A 45 -7.94 6.59 2.24
CA ASP A 45 -8.62 6.81 0.95
C ASP A 45 -8.54 5.59 0.02
N ALA A 46 -7.43 4.84 0.15
CA ALA A 46 -7.14 3.61 -0.57
C ALA A 46 -6.16 2.76 0.26
N CYS A 47 -6.17 1.46 0.04
CA CYS A 47 -5.17 0.55 0.60
C CYS A 47 -3.97 0.43 -0.31
N GLY A 48 -2.79 0.23 0.29
CA GLY A 48 -1.52 0.06 -0.40
C GLY A 48 -0.79 -1.18 0.06
N TYR A 49 -0.16 -1.85 -0.89
CA TYR A 49 0.78 -2.92 -0.65
C TYR A 49 2.12 -2.58 -1.30
N LEU A 50 3.22 -2.80 -0.58
CA LEU A 50 4.57 -2.66 -1.09
C LEU A 50 5.34 -3.92 -0.72
N TYR A 51 6.07 -4.47 -1.68
CA TYR A 51 6.97 -5.60 -1.50
C TYR A 51 8.25 -5.34 -2.28
N SER A 52 9.37 -5.76 -1.71
CA SER A 52 10.65 -5.73 -2.40
C SER A 52 11.59 -6.73 -1.73
N ASN A 53 12.33 -7.49 -2.52
CA ASN A 53 13.40 -8.36 -2.01
C ASN A 53 14.81 -7.80 -2.27
N ILE A 54 14.93 -6.54 -2.68
CA ILE A 54 16.22 -5.90 -2.96
C ILE A 54 17.11 -5.95 -1.71
N THR A 55 18.35 -6.42 -1.88
CA THR A 55 19.28 -6.62 -0.77
C THR A 55 20.18 -5.41 -0.48
N ASP A 56 20.14 -4.37 -1.33
CA ASP A 56 20.84 -3.11 -1.08
C ASP A 56 20.33 -2.46 0.21
N PHE A 57 21.27 -2.04 1.06
CA PHE A 57 21.02 -1.46 2.36
C PHE A 57 20.17 -0.18 2.32
N ASN A 58 20.21 0.56 1.22
CA ASN A 58 19.48 1.83 1.08
C ASN A 58 18.03 1.66 0.57
N ASN A 59 17.65 0.46 0.17
CA ASN A 59 16.35 0.18 -0.43
C ASN A 59 15.37 -0.43 0.59
N PHE A 60 14.09 -0.42 0.25
CA PHE A 60 13.09 -1.12 1.04
C PHE A 60 13.22 -2.62 0.79
N ARG A 61 13.25 -3.41 1.86
CA ARG A 61 13.28 -4.88 1.78
C ARG A 61 12.24 -5.47 2.71
N GLY A 62 11.38 -6.35 2.19
CA GLY A 62 10.29 -6.98 2.92
C GLY A 62 8.95 -6.58 2.33
N PHE A 63 7.93 -6.45 3.18
CA PHE A 63 6.60 -6.02 2.74
C PHE A 63 5.94 -5.05 3.72
N PHE A 64 5.00 -4.29 3.17
CA PHE A 64 4.14 -3.37 3.89
C PHE A 64 2.72 -3.45 3.32
N SER A 65 1.73 -3.60 4.19
CA SER A 65 0.31 -3.39 3.90
C SER A 65 -0.23 -2.31 4.83
N GLY A 66 -1.01 -1.37 4.29
CA GLY A 66 -1.64 -0.31 5.06
C GLY A 66 -2.33 0.72 4.17
N CYS A 67 -2.41 1.98 4.60
CA CYS A 67 -2.93 3.04 3.74
C CYS A 67 -1.98 3.29 2.56
N LEU A 68 -2.57 3.58 1.39
CA LEU A 68 -1.84 3.86 0.15
C LEU A 68 -0.82 4.99 0.30
N PHE A 69 -1.16 6.04 1.06
CA PHE A 69 -0.25 7.15 1.31
C PHE A 69 1.09 6.70 1.92
N THR A 70 1.05 5.77 2.88
CA THR A 70 2.25 5.25 3.53
C THR A 70 3.06 4.37 2.56
N ALA A 71 2.40 3.52 1.78
CA ALA A 71 3.07 2.72 0.74
C ALA A 71 3.75 3.62 -0.31
N LYS A 72 3.06 4.67 -0.79
CA LYS A 72 3.63 5.68 -1.72
C LYS A 72 4.83 6.39 -1.10
N THR A 73 4.74 6.77 0.18
CA THR A 73 5.84 7.42 0.91
C THR A 73 7.08 6.53 1.02
N LEU A 74 6.89 5.26 1.43
CA LEU A 74 7.99 4.29 1.52
C LEU A 74 8.64 4.05 0.16
N ALA A 75 7.83 3.77 -0.87
CA ALA A 75 8.32 3.52 -2.21
C ALA A 75 9.04 4.74 -2.80
N LYS A 76 8.50 5.95 -2.65
CA LYS A 76 9.16 7.18 -3.15
C LYS A 76 10.50 7.43 -2.44
N LYS A 77 10.59 7.13 -1.14
CA LYS A 77 11.79 7.40 -0.34
C LYS A 77 12.90 6.39 -0.59
N TYR A 78 12.57 5.11 -0.72
CA TYR A 78 13.55 4.02 -0.74
C TYR A 78 13.65 3.31 -2.09
N ASP A 79 12.56 3.28 -2.87
CA ASP A 79 12.47 2.57 -4.14
C ASP A 79 12.12 3.53 -5.31
N GLY A 80 12.38 4.84 -5.16
CA GLY A 80 11.95 5.85 -6.13
C GLY A 80 12.65 5.75 -7.49
N LYS A 81 13.77 5.02 -7.56
CA LYS A 81 14.45 4.65 -8.81
C LYS A 81 14.00 3.30 -9.37
N VAL A 82 13.35 2.49 -8.54
CA VAL A 82 12.80 1.19 -8.93
C VAL A 82 11.45 1.44 -9.60
N PHE A 83 10.51 2.08 -8.90
CA PHE A 83 9.16 2.31 -9.43
C PHE A 83 9.02 3.64 -10.14
N ASN A 84 8.22 3.66 -11.22
CA ASN A 84 7.73 4.90 -11.81
C ASN A 84 6.57 5.47 -10.95
N MET A 85 6.91 6.18 -9.88
CA MET A 85 5.93 6.65 -8.90
C MET A 85 4.89 7.62 -9.46
N THR A 86 5.22 8.35 -10.53
CA THR A 86 4.28 9.25 -11.21
C THR A 86 3.21 8.45 -11.95
N GLU A 87 3.62 7.46 -12.73
CA GLU A 87 2.71 6.56 -13.45
C GLU A 87 1.86 5.74 -12.48
N PHE A 88 2.49 5.18 -11.45
CA PHE A 88 1.78 4.44 -10.40
C PHE A 88 0.70 5.30 -9.76
N SER A 89 1.04 6.52 -9.32
CA SER A 89 0.07 7.39 -8.65
C SER A 89 -1.07 7.77 -9.58
N THR A 90 -0.78 8.14 -10.82
CA THR A 90 -1.80 8.56 -11.81
C THR A 90 -2.75 7.43 -12.14
N THR A 91 -2.23 6.23 -12.40
CA THR A 91 -3.04 5.06 -12.75
C THR A 91 -3.85 4.57 -11.56
N CYS A 92 -3.24 4.54 -10.39
CA CYS A 92 -3.92 4.16 -9.16
C CYS A 92 -5.08 5.11 -8.83
N ASP A 93 -4.87 6.42 -8.91
CA ASP A 93 -5.90 7.42 -8.58
C ASP A 93 -7.05 7.39 -9.60
N LYS A 94 -6.77 7.04 -10.86
CA LYS A 94 -7.81 6.77 -11.87
C LYS A 94 -8.60 5.50 -11.51
N ASN A 95 -7.91 4.37 -11.33
CA ASN A 95 -8.55 3.08 -11.12
C ASN A 95 -9.30 2.98 -9.79
N ASN A 96 -8.84 3.68 -8.74
CA ASN A 96 -9.52 3.71 -7.44
C ASN A 96 -10.92 4.31 -7.53
N LYS A 97 -11.16 5.28 -8.42
CA LYS A 97 -12.49 5.86 -8.68
C LYS A 97 -13.45 4.83 -9.28
N ASP A 98 -12.91 3.88 -10.03
CA ASP A 98 -13.65 2.81 -10.68
C ASP A 98 -13.68 1.51 -9.84
N GLY A 99 -13.07 1.51 -8.64
CA GLY A 99 -12.98 0.32 -7.79
C GLY A 99 -12.01 -0.76 -8.30
N ILE A 100 -11.13 -0.42 -9.24
CA ILE A 100 -10.25 -1.36 -9.92
C ILE A 100 -8.88 -1.39 -9.21
N PRO A 101 -8.36 -2.56 -8.79
CA PRO A 101 -7.01 -2.64 -8.23
C PRO A 101 -5.94 -2.43 -9.32
N TYR A 102 -4.79 -1.89 -8.94
CA TYR A 102 -3.65 -1.72 -9.83
C TYR A 102 -2.35 -2.12 -9.13
N CYS A 103 -1.45 -2.76 -9.86
CA CYS A 103 -0.11 -3.10 -9.40
C CYS A 103 0.93 -2.74 -10.45
N GLN A 104 2.03 -2.12 -10.02
CA GLN A 104 3.26 -2.05 -10.78
C GLN A 104 4.23 -3.08 -10.19
N GLN A 105 4.74 -3.98 -11.03
CA GLN A 105 5.70 -5.00 -10.64
C GLN A 105 6.92 -4.93 -11.55
N ILE A 106 8.09 -5.05 -10.96
CA ILE A 106 9.38 -5.01 -11.65
C ILE A 106 10.14 -6.26 -11.22
N ILE A 107 10.48 -7.06 -12.23
CA ILE A 107 11.32 -8.23 -12.08
C ILE A 107 12.52 -7.99 -12.97
N SER A 108 13.69 -7.79 -12.37
CA SER A 108 14.94 -7.68 -13.11
C SER A 108 15.80 -8.90 -12.81
N THR A 109 16.38 -9.46 -13.87
CA THR A 109 17.35 -10.55 -13.77
C THR A 109 18.66 -9.98 -14.27
N ASP A 110 19.67 -9.87 -13.41
CA ASP A 110 21.04 -9.57 -13.84
C ASP A 110 21.77 -10.88 -14.16
N ASP A 111 22.62 -10.88 -15.19
CA ASP A 111 23.29 -12.03 -15.82
C ASP A 111 24.05 -12.93 -14.82
N GLY A 112 23.30 -13.76 -14.08
CA GLY A 112 23.82 -14.85 -13.28
C GLY A 112 23.14 -15.09 -11.93
N HIS A 113 22.89 -14.07 -11.09
CA HIS A 113 22.67 -14.36 -9.67
C HIS A 113 21.73 -13.46 -8.85
N THR A 114 21.17 -12.36 -9.39
CA THR A 114 20.24 -11.54 -8.58
C THR A 114 18.96 -11.24 -9.35
N MET A 115 17.89 -11.94 -8.97
CA MET A 115 16.52 -11.58 -9.33
C MET A 115 15.99 -10.65 -8.24
N PHE A 116 15.83 -9.37 -8.54
CA PHE A 116 15.04 -8.51 -7.67
C PHE A 116 13.60 -8.39 -8.19
N ASP A 117 12.66 -8.67 -7.29
CA ASP A 117 11.21 -8.57 -7.47
C ASP A 117 10.71 -7.51 -6.49
N SER A 118 10.21 -6.42 -7.07
CA SER A 118 9.62 -5.33 -6.33
C SER A 118 8.23 -5.06 -6.90
N LYS A 119 7.26 -4.92 -6.00
CA LYS A 119 5.85 -4.77 -6.33
C LYS A 119 5.21 -3.72 -5.46
N ILE A 120 4.49 -2.79 -6.09
CA ILE A 120 3.61 -1.84 -5.40
C ILE A 120 2.20 -1.96 -5.98
N CYS A 121 1.21 -2.03 -5.10
CA CYS A 121 -0.19 -2.17 -5.47
C CYS A 121 -1.07 -1.18 -4.72
N CYS A 122 -2.22 -0.86 -5.30
CA CYS A 122 -3.29 -0.14 -4.65
C CYS A 122 -4.67 -0.71 -4.98
N CYS A 123 -5.61 -0.45 -4.08
CA CYS A 123 -7.01 -0.87 -4.21
C CYS A 123 -7.91 -0.06 -3.27
N SER A 124 -9.19 0.07 -3.62
CA SER A 124 -10.18 0.89 -2.90
C SER A 124 -11.34 0.06 -2.30
N THR A 125 -11.09 -1.21 -1.98
CA THR A 125 -12.06 -2.10 -1.32
C THR A 125 -11.53 -2.61 0.01
N ASP A 126 -12.43 -2.96 0.94
CA ASP A 126 -12.04 -3.37 2.29
C ASP A 126 -11.14 -4.61 2.27
N THR A 127 -10.00 -4.54 2.98
CA THR A 127 -9.02 -5.64 3.14
C THR A 127 -8.51 -6.23 1.83
N CYS A 128 -8.45 -5.40 0.78
CA CYS A 128 -8.08 -5.81 -0.56
C CYS A 128 -6.60 -6.19 -0.73
N THR A 129 -5.75 -5.87 0.25
CA THR A 129 -4.32 -6.19 0.24
C THR A 129 -4.01 -7.57 0.81
N ARG A 130 -4.96 -8.20 1.52
CA ARG A 130 -4.84 -9.56 2.08
C ARG A 130 -4.32 -10.64 1.13
N PRO A 131 -4.78 -10.71 -0.13
CA PRO A 131 -4.27 -11.70 -1.09
C PRO A 131 -2.78 -11.56 -1.41
N TYR A 132 -2.19 -10.37 -1.21
CA TYR A 132 -0.80 -10.11 -1.57
C TYR A 132 0.20 -10.66 -0.54
N PHE A 133 -0.13 -10.64 0.75
CA PHE A 133 0.76 -11.14 1.81
C PHE A 133 0.41 -12.55 2.32
N GLN A 134 -0.75 -13.11 1.99
CA GLN A 134 -1.01 -14.53 2.26
C GLN A 134 -0.16 -15.47 1.38
N LYS A 135 0.30 -14.98 0.21
CA LYS A 135 1.21 -15.72 -0.67
C LYS A 135 2.67 -15.77 -0.18
N THR A 136 3.05 -14.94 0.80
CA THR A 136 4.41 -14.90 1.37
C THR A 136 4.56 -15.68 2.68
N LYS A 137 3.50 -16.36 3.16
CA LYS A 137 3.51 -17.22 4.35
C LYS A 137 3.68 -18.73 4.04
N GLN A 138 4.11 -19.09 2.83
CA GLN A 138 4.45 -20.47 2.46
C GLN A 138 5.96 -20.66 2.39
#